data_AF-A0A1A7WS66-F1
#
_entry.id   AF-A0A1A7WS66-F1
#
_cell.length_a   1.000
_cell.length_b   1.000
_cell.length_c   1.000
_cell.angle_alpha   90.00
_cell.angle_beta   90.00
_cell.angle_gamma   90.00
#
_symmetry.space_group_name_H-M   'P 1'
#
loop_
_entity.id
_entity.type
_entity.pdbx_description
1 polymer ?
#
loop_
_entity_poly.entity_id
_entity_poly.type
_entity_poly.pdbx_seq_one_letter_code
_entity_poly.pdbx_strand_id
1 'polypeptide(L)'
;STTRSLSLNQLTKKAPDFVFYAPRLRINKRILALCMGNHELYMRRRKPDTIEVQQMKAQAREEKNHKKMERALLENEKRKREVAEKEKEKIEKEKEELMERLKQIEEQTKLAQQELEEQTHRALELEQERKRAQVEAERLETELKDAEGAKMALLQQSENQMKNQEHLATELADLTSKISLLEDAKKKKEDEAIEWQQKATSVQEDLEKTKEELKNKVLAVQEPVNTENEHDENDESSAEASAEFGVAAAYKDRSEEERMTEAEKNERLQKHLLALSSELANARDENKKTVNDMIHAENMKAGRDKYKTLRQIRSGNTKQRIDEFECM
;
A
#
# COMPACT_ATOMS: atom_id res chain seq x y z
N SER A 1 1.94 16.35 92.03
CA SER A 1 1.16 15.89 90.85
C SER A 1 1.56 16.55 89.52
N THR A 2 2.33 17.64 89.53
CA THR A 2 2.65 18.51 88.38
C THR A 2 3.35 17.84 87.19
N THR A 3 3.91 16.64 87.34
CA THR A 3 4.73 15.95 86.33
C THR A 3 3.96 15.36 85.14
N ARG A 4 2.63 15.55 85.07
CA ARG A 4 1.77 15.03 83.99
C ARG A 4 0.97 16.12 83.24
N SER A 5 0.84 17.31 83.81
CA SER A 5 0.19 18.46 83.17
C SER A 5 1.08 19.11 82.10
N LEU A 6 0.45 19.69 81.08
CA LEU A 6 0.99 20.72 80.20
C LEU A 6 0.09 21.95 80.32
N SER A 7 0.70 23.13 80.29
CA SER A 7 0.01 24.42 80.30
C SER A 7 0.41 25.20 79.05
N LEU A 8 -0.56 25.79 78.35
CA LEU A 8 -0.35 26.66 77.19
C LEU A 8 -0.79 28.08 77.53
N ASN A 9 0.21 28.95 77.69
CA ASN A 9 0.02 30.36 78.02
C ASN A 9 -0.56 31.13 76.83
N GLN A 10 -1.56 31.96 77.10
CA GLN A 10 -2.30 32.68 76.05
C GLN A 10 -1.64 34.01 75.70
N LEU A 11 -1.64 34.37 74.40
CA LEU A 11 -1.19 35.69 73.92
C LEU A 11 -2.01 36.85 74.53
N THR A 12 -3.25 36.56 74.97
CA THR A 12 -4.16 37.52 75.59
C THR A 12 -4.16 37.39 77.11
N LYS A 13 -3.56 38.35 77.83
CA LYS A 13 -3.44 38.41 79.31
C LYS A 13 -4.78 38.41 80.11
N LYS A 14 -5.93 38.28 79.43
CA LYS A 14 -7.27 38.21 80.04
C LYS A 14 -7.91 36.81 80.00
N ALA A 15 -7.28 35.84 79.34
CA ALA A 15 -7.73 34.46 79.33
C ALA A 15 -6.90 33.64 80.34
N PRO A 16 -7.47 32.59 80.96
CA PRO A 16 -6.70 31.63 81.74
C PRO A 16 -5.70 30.87 80.86
N ASP A 17 -4.70 30.25 81.48
CA ASP A 17 -3.85 29.28 80.79
C ASP A 17 -4.68 28.02 80.46
N PHE A 18 -4.46 27.43 79.28
CA PHE A 18 -5.11 26.17 78.89
C PHE A 18 -4.30 25.01 79.45
N VAL A 19 -4.89 24.17 80.29
CA VAL A 19 -4.18 23.09 81.01
C VAL A 19 -4.76 21.74 80.65
N PHE A 20 -3.91 20.75 80.37
CA PHE A 20 -4.36 19.39 80.12
C PHE A 20 -3.34 18.37 80.63
N TYR A 21 -3.79 17.11 80.83
CA TYR A 21 -2.98 16.05 81.42
C TYR A 21 -2.70 14.94 80.40
N ALA A 22 -1.46 14.44 80.36
CA ALA A 22 -1.12 13.24 79.60
C ALA A 22 -0.65 12.11 80.54
N PRO A 23 -0.88 10.84 80.20
CA PRO A 23 -0.57 9.72 81.09
C PRO A 23 0.94 9.48 81.29
N ARG A 24 1.82 10.00 80.43
CA ARG A 24 3.28 9.77 80.47
C ARG A 24 4.08 11.01 80.07
N LEU A 25 5.10 11.37 80.86
CA LEU A 25 5.98 12.54 80.61
C LEU A 25 6.69 12.51 79.23
N ARG A 26 6.99 11.32 78.68
CA ARG A 26 7.54 11.17 77.32
C ARG A 26 6.58 11.70 76.23
N ILE A 27 5.27 11.64 76.48
CA ILE A 27 4.25 12.21 75.57
C ILE A 27 4.31 13.73 75.66
N ASN A 28 4.38 14.32 76.86
CA ASN A 28 4.49 15.78 77.03
C ASN A 28 5.72 16.36 76.34
N LYS A 29 6.88 15.70 76.46
CA LYS A 29 8.11 16.11 75.72
C LYS A 29 7.91 16.09 74.20
N ARG A 30 7.18 15.09 73.65
CA ARG A 30 6.88 15.01 72.21
C ARG A 30 5.88 16.08 71.77
N ILE A 31 4.84 16.34 72.57
CA ILE A 31 3.85 17.40 72.30
C ILE A 31 4.55 18.76 72.26
N LEU A 32 5.37 19.09 73.26
CA LEU A 32 6.08 20.36 73.32
C LEU A 32 6.98 20.60 72.09
N ALA A 33 7.77 19.59 71.69
CA ALA A 33 8.62 19.69 70.50
C ALA A 33 7.81 19.93 69.21
N LEU A 34 6.67 19.23 69.05
CA LEU A 34 5.76 19.44 67.92
C LEU A 34 5.12 20.83 67.95
N CYS A 35 4.69 21.32 69.11
CA CYS A 35 4.14 22.67 69.27
C CYS A 35 5.17 23.74 68.90
N MET A 36 6.42 23.62 69.37
CA MET A 36 7.50 24.56 69.06
C MET A 36 7.82 24.59 67.55
N GLY A 37 8.08 23.44 66.93
CA GLY A 37 8.42 23.37 65.50
C GLY A 37 7.28 23.83 64.58
N ASN A 38 6.02 23.48 64.91
CA ASN A 38 4.87 23.99 64.16
C ASN A 38 4.67 25.49 64.36
N HIS A 39 4.90 26.02 65.57
CA HIS A 39 4.82 27.46 65.82
C HIS A 39 5.91 28.23 65.08
N GLU A 40 7.15 27.72 65.03
CA GLU A 40 8.23 28.33 64.26
C GLU A 40 7.90 28.34 62.76
N LEU A 41 7.43 27.23 62.18
CA LEU A 41 7.02 27.17 60.77
C LEU A 41 5.76 28.02 60.48
N TYR A 42 4.86 28.18 61.45
CA TYR A 42 3.70 29.07 61.37
C TYR A 42 4.14 30.55 61.38
N MET A 43 5.14 30.89 62.20
CA MET A 43 5.74 32.22 62.25
C MET A 43 6.67 32.49 61.08
N ARG A 44 7.33 31.48 60.48
CA ARG A 44 8.12 31.64 59.24
C ARG A 44 7.24 31.94 58.04
N ARG A 45 5.99 31.43 58.01
CA ARG A 45 4.96 31.74 56.98
C ARG A 45 4.18 33.05 57.20
N ARG A 46 4.25 33.63 58.41
CA ARG A 46 3.83 35.01 58.74
C ARG A 46 5.01 35.96 58.92
N LYS A 47 6.17 35.43 58.62
CA LYS A 47 7.24 36.20 58.05
C LYS A 47 7.06 36.07 56.54
N PRO A 48 7.50 37.12 55.88
CA PRO A 48 7.78 37.22 53.90
C PRO A 48 8.40 36.04 53.21
N ASP A 49 8.99 36.42 52.09
CA ASP A 49 10.13 35.76 51.50
C ASP A 49 11.45 36.65 51.38
N THR A 50 12.51 36.46 52.22
CA THR A 50 13.91 37.02 52.24
C THR A 50 14.81 36.31 51.22
N ILE A 51 15.74 35.46 51.71
CA ILE A 51 16.88 34.86 51.00
C ILE A 51 17.10 33.34 51.37
N GLU A 52 16.13 32.67 52.05
CA GLU A 52 15.82 31.17 52.14
C GLU A 52 15.11 30.39 50.94
N VAL A 53 13.79 30.52 50.63
CA VAL A 53 12.94 29.96 49.49
C VAL A 53 11.91 30.90 48.70
N GLN A 54 12.25 31.92 47.86
CA GLN A 54 11.40 32.76 46.92
C GLN A 54 12.07 33.45 45.72
N GLN A 55 13.03 34.36 45.84
CA GLN A 55 13.57 35.05 44.62
C GLN A 55 14.54 34.18 43.79
N MET A 56 14.65 32.90 44.16
CA MET A 56 15.11 31.74 43.38
C MET A 56 14.08 30.57 43.43
N LYS A 57 12.92 30.69 44.12
CA LYS A 57 11.59 30.16 43.72
C LYS A 57 11.19 30.87 42.41
N ALA A 58 11.90 31.96 42.05
CA ALA A 58 12.07 32.50 40.70
C ALA A 58 12.91 31.57 39.83
N GLN A 59 14.08 31.07 40.25
CA GLN A 59 14.77 29.95 39.60
C GLN A 59 13.83 28.71 39.54
N ALA A 60 13.01 28.39 40.56
CA ALA A 60 11.99 27.33 40.46
C ALA A 60 10.78 27.66 39.57
N ARG A 61 10.71 28.89 39.02
CA ARG A 61 9.83 29.27 37.91
C ARG A 61 10.60 29.27 36.60
N GLU A 62 11.82 29.79 36.56
CA GLU A 62 12.72 29.87 35.42
C GLU A 62 13.14 28.48 34.97
N GLU A 63 13.73 27.68 35.85
CA GLU A 63 14.05 26.26 35.63
C GLU A 63 12.81 25.36 35.59
N LYS A 64 11.60 25.86 35.91
CA LYS A 64 10.34 25.19 35.52
C LYS A 64 9.90 25.58 34.11
N ASN A 65 10.15 26.82 33.71
CA ASN A 65 9.85 27.36 32.39
C ASN A 65 10.88 26.89 31.35
N HIS A 66 12.13 26.68 31.74
CA HIS A 66 13.17 25.99 30.98
C HIS A 66 12.74 24.54 30.79
N LYS A 67 12.38 23.84 31.87
CA LYS A 67 11.68 22.53 31.81
C LYS A 67 10.55 22.49 30.81
N LYS A 68 9.75 23.55 30.73
CA LYS A 68 8.62 23.64 29.80
C LYS A 68 9.05 24.01 28.37
N MET A 69 10.05 24.85 28.20
CA MET A 69 10.53 25.34 26.91
C MET A 69 11.39 24.30 26.20
N GLU A 70 12.33 23.68 26.91
CA GLU A 70 13.15 22.55 26.47
C GLU A 70 12.24 21.35 26.09
N ARG A 71 11.22 21.03 26.91
CA ARG A 71 10.15 20.09 26.51
C ARG A 71 9.39 20.51 25.27
N ALA A 72 8.96 21.77 25.16
CA ALA A 72 8.19 22.24 24.00
C ALA A 72 9.04 22.33 22.72
N LEU A 73 10.35 22.57 22.85
CA LEU A 73 11.30 22.52 21.75
C LEU A 73 11.46 21.09 21.24
N LEU A 74 11.61 20.12 22.13
CA LEU A 74 11.79 18.72 21.73
C LEU A 74 10.45 18.01 21.41
N GLU A 75 9.30 18.48 21.92
CA GLU A 75 7.96 18.12 21.42
C GLU A 75 7.75 18.63 19.98
N ASN A 76 8.26 19.84 19.67
CA ASN A 76 8.26 20.39 18.32
C ASN A 76 9.28 19.64 17.41
N GLU A 77 10.44 19.27 17.92
CA GLU A 77 11.41 18.46 17.17
C GLU A 77 10.89 17.03 16.91
N LYS A 78 10.28 16.38 17.91
CA LYS A 78 9.53 15.12 17.75
C LYS A 78 8.57 15.25 16.58
N ARG A 79 7.68 16.25 16.64
CA ARG A 79 6.66 16.48 15.61
C ARG A 79 7.25 16.72 14.22
N LYS A 80 8.41 17.37 14.12
CA LYS A 80 9.13 17.55 12.86
C LYS A 80 9.74 16.25 12.34
N ARG A 81 10.33 15.43 13.22
CA ARG A 81 10.84 14.09 12.85
C ARG A 81 9.69 13.17 12.44
N GLU A 82 8.62 13.10 13.23
CA GLU A 82 7.39 12.35 12.94
C GLU A 82 6.78 12.71 11.57
N VAL A 83 6.77 14.01 11.21
CA VAL A 83 6.33 14.47 9.88
C VAL A 83 7.32 14.07 8.78
N ALA A 84 8.63 14.28 8.98
CA ALA A 84 9.65 13.92 8.00
C ALA A 84 9.76 12.39 7.78
N GLU A 85 9.47 11.59 8.81
CA GLU A 85 9.44 10.14 8.78
C GLU A 85 8.22 9.63 8.01
N LYS A 86 7.04 10.25 8.21
CA LYS A 86 5.84 9.99 7.40
C LYS A 86 5.96 10.48 5.95
N GLU A 87 6.72 11.56 5.71
CA GLU A 87 7.07 11.99 4.36
C GLU A 87 8.07 11.02 3.70
N LYS A 88 9.07 10.48 4.43
CA LYS A 88 9.94 9.39 3.95
C LYS A 88 9.13 8.14 3.63
N GLU A 89 8.32 7.63 4.56
CA GLU A 89 7.46 6.45 4.40
C GLU A 89 6.60 6.55 3.13
N LYS A 90 6.01 7.74 2.88
CA LYS A 90 5.22 8.01 1.67
C LYS A 90 6.08 8.02 0.40
N ILE A 91 7.27 8.61 0.43
CA ILE A 91 8.22 8.60 -0.70
C ILE A 91 8.76 7.18 -0.95
N GLU A 92 8.98 6.38 0.08
CA GLU A 92 9.41 4.98 0.01
C GLU A 92 8.36 4.15 -0.76
N LYS A 93 7.08 4.29 -0.37
CA LYS A 93 5.94 3.60 -1.01
C LYS A 93 5.67 4.08 -2.43
N GLU A 94 5.79 5.39 -2.70
CA GLU A 94 5.72 5.92 -4.07
C GLU A 94 6.88 5.41 -4.95
N LYS A 95 8.08 5.25 -4.37
CA LYS A 95 9.23 4.62 -5.01
C LYS A 95 8.99 3.13 -5.27
N GLU A 96 8.43 2.38 -4.34
CA GLU A 96 8.05 0.96 -4.53
C GLU A 96 7.00 0.80 -5.65
N GLU A 97 5.92 1.59 -5.63
CA GLU A 97 4.94 1.59 -6.72
C GLU A 97 5.56 1.91 -8.10
N LEU A 98 6.54 2.81 -8.15
CA LEU A 98 7.23 3.15 -9.39
C LEU A 98 8.21 2.07 -9.84
N MET A 99 8.93 1.42 -8.91
CA MET A 99 9.81 0.29 -9.24
C MET A 99 9.00 -0.91 -9.74
N GLU A 100 7.86 -1.22 -9.12
CA GLU A 100 6.97 -2.29 -9.55
C GLU A 100 6.37 -2.00 -10.94
N ARG A 101 5.92 -0.76 -11.20
CA ARG A 101 5.49 -0.34 -12.56
C ARG A 101 6.63 -0.45 -13.58
N LEU A 102 7.88 -0.16 -13.19
CA LEU A 102 9.03 -0.32 -14.08
C LEU A 102 9.32 -1.80 -14.37
N LYS A 103 9.28 -2.69 -13.37
CA LYS A 103 9.39 -4.15 -13.58
C LYS A 103 8.33 -4.66 -14.55
N GLN A 104 7.07 -4.26 -14.38
CA GLN A 104 5.97 -4.64 -15.27
C GLN A 104 6.15 -4.12 -16.71
N ILE A 105 6.65 -2.89 -16.89
CA ILE A 105 6.97 -2.34 -18.21
C ILE A 105 8.18 -3.05 -18.84
N GLU A 106 9.21 -3.39 -18.06
CA GLU A 106 10.38 -4.14 -18.52
C GLU A 106 10.00 -5.55 -18.97
N GLU A 107 9.19 -6.28 -18.19
CA GLU A 107 8.67 -7.59 -18.57
C GLU A 107 7.79 -7.51 -19.84
N GLN A 108 6.86 -6.56 -19.92
CA GLN A 108 6.04 -6.35 -21.13
C GLN A 108 6.91 -6.01 -22.35
N THR A 109 7.95 -5.20 -22.19
CA THR A 109 8.88 -4.85 -23.27
C THR A 109 9.68 -6.07 -23.72
N LYS A 110 10.16 -6.89 -22.78
CA LYS A 110 10.87 -8.14 -23.04
C LYS A 110 10.00 -9.15 -23.78
N LEU A 111 8.76 -9.36 -23.34
CA LEU A 111 7.79 -10.24 -24.00
C LEU A 111 7.44 -9.74 -25.41
N ALA A 112 7.21 -8.43 -25.58
CA ALA A 112 6.96 -7.82 -26.88
C ALA A 112 8.16 -7.93 -27.83
N GLN A 113 9.39 -7.85 -27.31
CA GLN A 113 10.60 -8.06 -28.10
C GLN A 113 10.80 -9.54 -28.46
N GLN A 114 10.50 -10.48 -27.56
CA GLN A 114 10.53 -11.92 -27.87
C GLN A 114 9.52 -12.30 -28.96
N GLU A 115 8.27 -11.82 -28.86
CA GLU A 115 7.28 -12.03 -29.94
C GLU A 115 7.72 -11.36 -31.24
N LEU A 116 8.33 -10.16 -31.19
CA LEU A 116 8.88 -9.52 -32.40
C LEU A 116 10.02 -10.35 -33.03
N GLU A 117 10.94 -10.88 -32.23
CA GLU A 117 12.02 -11.76 -32.68
C GLU A 117 11.44 -13.04 -33.32
N GLU A 118 10.47 -13.71 -32.68
CA GLU A 118 9.76 -14.86 -33.27
C GLU A 118 9.03 -14.51 -34.57
N GLN A 119 8.31 -13.38 -34.64
CA GLN A 119 7.64 -12.94 -35.86
C GLN A 119 8.65 -12.65 -36.99
N THR A 120 9.82 -12.09 -36.68
CA THR A 120 10.89 -11.92 -37.70
C THR A 120 11.48 -13.25 -38.16
N HIS A 121 11.61 -14.24 -37.26
CA HIS A 121 12.06 -15.59 -37.64
C HIS A 121 11.05 -16.29 -38.55
N ARG A 122 9.78 -16.33 -38.15
CA ARG A 122 8.66 -16.88 -38.94
C ARG A 122 8.56 -16.20 -40.31
N ALA A 123 8.73 -14.87 -40.37
CA ALA A 123 8.73 -14.12 -41.63
C ALA A 123 9.93 -14.48 -42.53
N LEU A 124 11.13 -14.69 -41.96
CA LEU A 124 12.32 -15.12 -42.70
C LEU A 124 12.18 -16.55 -43.23
N GLU A 125 11.58 -17.45 -42.45
CA GLU A 125 11.27 -18.82 -42.89
C GLU A 125 10.27 -18.82 -44.04
N LEU A 126 9.18 -18.07 -43.92
CA LEU A 126 8.20 -17.89 -45.01
C LEU A 126 8.83 -17.24 -46.25
N GLU A 127 9.77 -16.31 -46.11
CA GLU A 127 10.49 -15.75 -47.25
C GLU A 127 11.42 -16.79 -47.92
N GLN A 128 12.06 -17.66 -47.13
CA GLN A 128 12.85 -18.78 -47.66
C GLN A 128 11.99 -19.82 -48.37
N GLU A 129 10.83 -20.19 -47.82
CA GLU A 129 9.88 -21.09 -48.49
C GLU A 129 9.34 -20.45 -49.78
N ARG A 130 8.98 -19.16 -49.75
CA ARG A 130 8.55 -18.43 -50.95
C ARG A 130 9.64 -18.38 -52.02
N LYS A 131 10.91 -18.24 -51.64
CA LYS A 131 12.06 -18.31 -52.57
C LYS A 131 12.24 -19.72 -53.14
N ARG A 132 12.13 -20.78 -52.34
CA ARG A 132 12.18 -22.18 -52.82
C ARG A 132 11.04 -22.48 -53.78
N ALA A 133 9.81 -22.10 -53.42
CA ALA A 133 8.62 -22.28 -54.26
C ALA A 133 8.72 -21.47 -55.57
N GLN A 134 9.28 -20.25 -55.52
CA GLN A 134 9.54 -19.45 -56.71
C GLN A 134 10.59 -20.11 -57.63
N VAL A 135 11.72 -20.60 -57.10
CA VAL A 135 12.75 -21.28 -57.91
C VAL A 135 12.22 -22.58 -58.53
N GLU A 136 11.42 -23.37 -57.81
CA GLU A 136 10.81 -24.58 -58.38
C GLU A 136 9.71 -24.23 -59.40
N ALA A 137 8.98 -23.12 -59.23
CA ALA A 137 8.03 -22.63 -60.22
C ALA A 137 8.72 -22.11 -61.50
N GLU A 138 9.80 -21.33 -61.37
CA GLU A 138 10.63 -20.88 -62.49
C GLU A 138 11.24 -22.07 -63.24
N ARG A 139 11.70 -23.10 -62.50
CA ARG A 139 12.18 -24.35 -63.08
C ARG A 139 11.07 -25.09 -63.83
N LEU A 140 9.89 -25.28 -63.25
CA LEU A 140 8.75 -25.90 -63.91
C LEU A 140 8.29 -25.11 -65.14
N GLU A 141 8.43 -23.77 -65.14
CA GLU A 141 8.19 -22.92 -66.31
C GLU A 141 9.24 -23.17 -67.41
N THR A 142 10.51 -23.40 -67.07
CA THR A 142 11.53 -23.80 -68.06
C THR A 142 11.30 -25.22 -68.60
N GLU A 143 11.01 -26.21 -67.76
CA GLU A 143 10.69 -27.57 -68.19
C GLU A 143 9.42 -27.61 -69.07
N LEU A 144 8.43 -26.74 -68.80
CA LEU A 144 7.24 -26.55 -69.64
C LEU A 144 7.58 -25.92 -70.99
N LYS A 145 8.39 -24.85 -71.03
CA LYS A 145 8.83 -24.21 -72.29
C LYS A 145 9.65 -25.16 -73.17
N ASP A 146 10.53 -25.96 -72.58
CA ASP A 146 11.31 -26.96 -73.31
C ASP A 146 10.40 -28.08 -73.85
N ALA A 147 9.40 -28.51 -73.08
CA ALA A 147 8.38 -29.47 -73.55
C ALA A 147 7.49 -28.90 -74.67
N GLU A 148 7.10 -27.62 -74.59
CA GLU A 148 6.38 -26.94 -75.67
C GLU A 148 7.25 -26.77 -76.93
N GLY A 149 8.53 -26.43 -76.77
CA GLY A 149 9.50 -26.37 -77.85
C GLY A 149 9.69 -27.73 -78.54
N ALA A 150 9.84 -28.81 -77.78
CA ALA A 150 9.93 -30.17 -78.30
C ALA A 150 8.64 -30.61 -79.02
N LYS A 151 7.47 -30.28 -78.47
CA LYS A 151 6.16 -30.51 -79.10
C LYS A 151 6.03 -29.74 -80.43
N MET A 152 6.45 -28.48 -80.47
CA MET A 152 6.44 -27.67 -81.70
C MET A 152 7.42 -28.22 -82.76
N ALA A 153 8.60 -28.69 -82.35
CA ALA A 153 9.55 -29.33 -83.25
C ALA A 153 9.00 -30.64 -83.84
N LEU A 154 8.31 -31.47 -83.04
CA LEU A 154 7.63 -32.67 -83.51
C LEU A 154 6.47 -32.37 -84.48
N LEU A 155 5.69 -31.32 -84.21
CA LEU A 155 4.65 -30.84 -85.13
C LEU A 155 5.24 -30.37 -86.46
N GLN A 156 6.33 -29.59 -86.43
CA GLN A 156 7.03 -29.14 -87.65
C GLN A 156 7.66 -30.31 -88.42
N GLN A 157 8.19 -31.32 -87.72
CA GLN A 157 8.66 -32.56 -88.34
C GLN A 157 7.51 -33.32 -89.01
N SER A 158 6.35 -33.40 -88.37
CA SER A 158 5.15 -34.03 -88.93
C SER A 158 4.60 -33.27 -90.14
N GLU A 159 4.61 -31.93 -90.13
CA GLU A 159 4.28 -31.12 -91.32
C GLU A 159 5.24 -31.40 -92.48
N ASN A 160 6.55 -31.49 -92.21
CA ASN A 160 7.54 -31.72 -93.26
C ASN A 160 7.46 -33.16 -93.81
N GLN A 161 7.10 -34.13 -92.98
CA GLN A 161 6.75 -35.48 -93.44
C GLN A 161 5.48 -35.49 -94.30
N MET A 162 4.45 -34.73 -93.90
CA MET A 162 3.21 -34.59 -94.67
C MET A 162 3.47 -33.95 -96.04
N LYS A 163 4.26 -32.87 -96.12
CA LYS A 163 4.65 -32.22 -97.39
C LYS A 163 5.44 -33.17 -98.30
N ASN A 164 6.32 -34.01 -97.74
CA ASN A 164 6.99 -35.05 -98.52
C ASN A 164 6.02 -36.12 -99.04
N GLN A 165 5.01 -36.52 -98.26
CA GLN A 165 3.95 -37.43 -98.71
C GLN A 165 3.05 -36.79 -99.78
N GLU A 166 2.76 -35.50 -99.68
CA GLU A 166 1.99 -34.72 -100.65
C GLU A 166 2.75 -34.56 -101.98
N HIS A 167 4.07 -34.32 -101.94
CA HIS A 167 4.92 -34.37 -103.12
C HIS A 167 4.94 -35.77 -103.77
N LEU A 168 5.10 -36.85 -102.98
CA LEU A 168 5.02 -38.23 -103.49
C LEU A 168 3.65 -38.55 -104.10
N ALA A 169 2.55 -38.08 -103.50
CA ALA A 169 1.21 -38.22 -104.05
C ALA A 169 1.04 -37.45 -105.37
N THR A 170 1.70 -36.30 -105.51
CA THR A 170 1.72 -35.50 -106.74
C THR A 170 2.51 -36.20 -107.85
N GLU A 171 3.70 -36.75 -107.57
CA GLU A 171 4.46 -37.56 -108.54
C GLU A 171 3.68 -38.82 -108.96
N LEU A 172 2.99 -39.48 -108.04
CA LEU A 172 2.10 -40.60 -108.35
C LEU A 172 0.90 -40.17 -109.21
N ALA A 173 0.35 -38.97 -109.01
CA ALA A 173 -0.72 -38.43 -109.85
C ALA A 173 -0.23 -38.10 -111.27
N ASP A 174 0.97 -37.52 -111.43
CA ASP A 174 1.59 -37.28 -112.75
C ASP A 174 1.92 -38.59 -113.48
N LEU A 175 2.42 -39.60 -112.77
CA LEU A 175 2.62 -40.95 -113.33
C LEU A 175 1.28 -41.60 -113.72
N THR A 176 0.23 -41.44 -112.92
CA THR A 176 -1.11 -41.96 -113.22
C THR A 176 -1.73 -41.25 -114.42
N SER A 177 -1.57 -39.92 -114.54
CA SER A 177 -1.95 -39.13 -115.72
C SER A 177 -1.22 -39.61 -116.98
N LYS A 178 0.09 -39.90 -116.85
CA LYS A 178 0.90 -40.43 -117.96
C LYS A 178 0.53 -41.87 -118.34
N ILE A 179 0.11 -42.70 -117.39
CA ILE A 179 -0.50 -44.01 -117.65
C ILE A 179 -1.83 -43.81 -118.37
N SER A 180 -2.71 -42.94 -117.89
CA SER A 180 -4.01 -42.66 -118.51
C SER A 180 -3.89 -42.19 -119.96
N LEU A 181 -2.90 -41.35 -120.29
CA LEU A 181 -2.62 -40.94 -121.68
C LEU A 181 -2.11 -42.10 -122.56
N LEU A 182 -1.35 -43.04 -122.00
CA LEU A 182 -0.94 -44.27 -122.69
C LEU A 182 -2.09 -45.27 -122.83
N GLU A 183 -2.99 -45.32 -121.84
CA GLU A 183 -4.22 -46.10 -121.87
C GLU A 183 -5.22 -45.53 -122.88
N ASP A 184 -5.35 -44.21 -123.04
CA ASP A 184 -6.17 -43.62 -124.11
C ASP A 184 -5.56 -43.83 -125.51
N ALA A 185 -4.23 -43.84 -125.62
CA ALA A 185 -3.54 -44.21 -126.86
C ALA A 185 -3.72 -45.71 -127.19
N LYS A 186 -3.63 -46.58 -126.19
CA LYS A 186 -3.95 -48.00 -126.28
C LYS A 186 -5.44 -48.21 -126.60
N LYS A 187 -6.33 -47.46 -125.96
CA LYS A 187 -7.78 -47.54 -126.14
C LYS A 187 -8.20 -47.08 -127.54
N LYS A 188 -7.57 -46.09 -128.16
CA LYS A 188 -7.79 -45.82 -129.59
C LYS A 188 -7.38 -46.99 -130.49
N LYS A 189 -6.35 -47.76 -130.11
CA LYS A 189 -5.97 -49.02 -130.77
C LYS A 189 -6.83 -50.22 -130.36
N GLU A 190 -7.53 -50.14 -129.23
CA GLU A 190 -8.46 -51.15 -128.74
C GLU A 190 -9.89 -50.89 -129.21
N ASP A 191 -10.32 -49.66 -129.48
CA ASP A 191 -11.59 -49.33 -130.12
C ASP A 191 -11.55 -49.80 -131.60
N GLU A 192 -10.40 -49.61 -132.28
CA GLU A 192 -10.05 -50.29 -133.55
C GLU A 192 -10.13 -51.83 -133.48
N ALA A 193 -10.13 -52.44 -132.29
CA ALA A 193 -10.22 -53.89 -132.07
C ALA A 193 -11.56 -54.33 -131.42
N ILE A 194 -12.26 -53.44 -130.72
CA ILE A 194 -13.58 -53.66 -130.11
C ILE A 194 -14.66 -53.52 -131.18
N GLU A 195 -14.44 -52.81 -132.29
CA GLU A 195 -15.25 -52.99 -133.51
C GLU A 195 -15.25 -54.47 -134.01
N TRP A 196 -14.15 -55.19 -133.77
CA TRP A 196 -14.06 -56.64 -134.02
C TRP A 196 -14.63 -57.48 -132.87
N GLN A 197 -14.46 -57.04 -131.61
CA GLN A 197 -14.70 -57.86 -130.41
C GLN A 197 -15.88 -57.46 -129.51
N GLN A 198 -16.60 -56.35 -129.72
CA GLN A 198 -17.82 -55.99 -128.96
C GLN A 198 -19.04 -56.86 -129.24
N LYS A 199 -18.75 -57.92 -129.95
CA LYS A 199 -19.22 -59.20 -129.57
C LYS A 199 -18.76 -59.66 -128.01
N ALA A 200 -18.58 -58.83 -126.81
CA ALA A 200 -17.98 -59.00 -125.28
C ALA A 200 -18.16 -58.00 -123.85
N THR A 201 -17.56 -58.10 -122.52
CA THR A 201 -17.82 -57.41 -121.02
C THR A 201 -16.82 -57.28 -119.61
N SER A 202 -16.99 -56.53 -118.35
CA SER A 202 -16.17 -56.44 -116.90
C SER A 202 -16.54 -55.60 -115.42
N VAL A 203 -15.87 -55.58 -114.11
CA VAL A 203 -16.14 -54.84 -112.63
C VAL A 203 -15.20 -54.86 -111.17
N GLN A 204 -15.23 -54.01 -109.96
CA GLN A 204 -14.75 -54.12 -108.35
C GLN A 204 -14.53 -52.92 -107.11
N GLU A 205 -14.18 -53.07 -105.68
CA GLU A 205 -14.32 -52.15 -104.30
C GLU A 205 -13.40 -52.12 -102.81
N ASP A 206 -13.47 -51.24 -101.61
CA ASP A 206 -12.63 -51.11 -100.16
C ASP A 206 -12.96 -50.18 -98.70
N LEU A 207 -12.26 -50.09 -97.39
CA LEU A 207 -12.50 -49.31 -95.93
C LEU A 207 -11.53 -49.15 -94.47
N GLU A 208 -11.58 -48.22 -93.32
CA GLU A 208 -10.79 -48.12 -91.85
C GLU A 208 -11.05 -47.16 -90.38
N LYS A 209 -10.24 -46.98 -89.15
CA LYS A 209 -10.42 -46.32 -87.61
C LYS A 209 -9.22 -45.82 -86.46
N THR A 210 -9.01 -45.33 -85.07
CA THR A 210 -9.41 -44.59 -83.61
C THR A 210 -8.30 -44.44 -82.28
N LYS A 211 -8.09 -43.85 -80.92
CA LYS A 211 -8.43 -42.90 -79.58
C LYS A 211 -7.31 -42.64 -78.27
N GLU A 212 -7.13 -42.09 -76.90
CA GLU A 212 -7.62 -41.41 -75.45
C GLU A 212 -6.57 -40.84 -74.12
N GLU A 213 -6.83 -40.25 -72.79
CA GLU A 213 -5.93 -39.99 -71.38
C GLU A 213 -6.24 -39.06 -69.90
N LEU A 214 -5.38 -38.69 -68.73
CA LEU A 214 -5.56 -38.05 -67.17
C LEU A 214 -4.42 -37.21 -66.14
N LYS A 215 -4.17 -36.68 -64.76
CA LYS A 215 -4.52 -36.35 -63.14
C LYS A 215 -3.52 -35.54 -61.95
N ASN A 216 -3.74 -35.00 -60.58
CA ASN A 216 -2.78 -34.49 -59.28
C ASN A 216 -3.15 -33.78 -57.71
N LYS A 217 -2.29 -33.38 -56.54
CA LYS A 217 -2.50 -32.67 -55.01
C LYS A 217 -1.27 -32.05 -53.92
N VAL A 218 -1.01 -31.49 -52.56
CA VAL A 218 -1.33 -31.13 -50.93
C VAL A 218 -0.46 -29.95 -49.99
N LEU A 219 -0.18 -29.44 -48.61
CA LEU A 219 -0.25 -29.39 -46.92
C LEU A 219 0.21 -28.00 -45.94
N ALA A 220 0.59 -27.52 -44.58
CA ALA A 220 0.90 -27.60 -42.93
C ALA A 220 1.12 -26.20 -41.88
N VAL A 221 1.53 -25.73 -40.51
CA VAL A 221 1.80 -25.88 -38.85
C VAL A 221 2.27 -24.60 -37.73
N GLN A 222 2.42 -24.51 -36.24
CA GLN A 222 2.78 -23.31 -35.10
C GLN A 222 3.07 -23.33 -33.35
N GLU A 223 3.62 -22.34 -32.39
CA GLU A 223 3.94 -22.26 -30.72
C GLU A 223 4.24 -20.91 -29.61
N PRO A 224 4.55 -20.84 -28.14
CA PRO A 224 4.66 -19.70 -26.89
C PRO A 224 5.70 -19.63 -25.45
N VAL A 225 5.96 -18.92 -24.14
CA VAL A 225 5.68 -17.87 -22.83
C VAL A 225 6.88 -17.39 -21.63
N ASN A 226 7.08 -16.73 -20.30
CA ASN A 226 6.63 -15.97 -18.86
C ASN A 226 7.64 -15.36 -17.54
N THR A 227 7.41 -14.46 -16.38
CA THR A 227 8.25 -13.88 -15.02
C THR A 227 7.63 -13.44 -13.45
N GLU A 228 7.94 -12.69 -12.20
CA GLU A 228 8.89 -11.76 -11.18
C GLU A 228 8.69 -11.43 -9.46
N ASN A 229 9.26 -10.41 -8.53
CA ASN A 229 9.37 -10.20 -6.87
C ASN A 229 9.68 -8.79 -5.85
N GLU A 230 9.61 -8.54 -4.39
CA GLU A 230 10.31 -7.48 -3.28
C GLU A 230 9.97 -7.11 -1.60
N HIS A 231 10.65 -6.21 -0.63
CA HIS A 231 10.45 -5.83 0.99
C HIS A 231 11.29 -4.68 2.04
N ASP A 232 10.93 -4.15 3.39
CA ASP A 232 11.56 -3.11 4.52
C ASP A 232 11.00 -2.86 6.13
N GLU A 233 11.45 -1.87 7.06
CA GLU A 233 10.79 -0.90 8.16
C GLU A 233 11.07 -0.60 9.77
N ASN A 234 10.76 0.67 10.32
CA ASN A 234 10.17 1.20 11.68
C ASN A 234 10.84 2.06 12.89
N ASP A 235 10.57 3.41 13.02
CA ASP A 235 9.96 4.35 14.09
C ASP A 235 10.46 4.85 15.55
N GLU A 236 10.21 6.17 15.85
CA GLU A 236 9.84 7.01 17.08
C GLU A 236 10.72 7.45 18.35
N SER A 237 10.91 8.79 18.51
CA SER A 237 10.64 9.72 19.69
C SER A 237 11.43 9.87 21.05
N SER A 238 12.22 10.96 21.16
CA SER A 238 12.02 12.26 21.91
C SER A 238 11.92 12.50 23.47
N ALA A 239 12.44 13.69 23.89
CA ALA A 239 12.02 14.66 24.95
C ALA A 239 12.81 14.84 26.30
N GLU A 240 13.41 16.02 26.50
CA GLU A 240 14.29 16.48 27.63
C GLU A 240 13.57 17.09 28.88
N ALA A 241 14.33 17.46 29.95
CA ALA A 241 14.40 18.83 30.54
C ALA A 241 14.63 19.07 32.09
N SER A 242 15.31 20.18 32.49
CA SER A 242 15.82 20.59 33.86
C SER A 242 15.15 21.88 34.48
N ALA A 243 15.13 22.33 35.78
CA ALA A 243 15.83 22.09 37.10
C ALA A 243 15.01 22.50 38.43
N GLU A 244 15.37 23.51 39.29
CA GLU A 244 15.15 23.67 40.81
C GLU A 244 14.85 25.11 41.47
N PHE A 245 14.87 25.30 42.85
CA PHE A 245 15.43 26.45 43.71
C PHE A 245 14.66 27.43 44.73
N GLY A 246 15.38 28.40 45.39
CA GLY A 246 15.20 29.05 46.76
C GLY A 246 14.96 30.61 47.03
N VAL A 247 15.34 31.28 48.17
CA VAL A 247 15.23 32.75 48.65
C VAL A 247 13.99 33.42 49.50
N ALA A 248 13.71 33.18 50.84
CA ALA A 248 12.49 33.41 51.74
C ALA A 248 12.62 33.95 53.25
N ALA A 249 11.52 34.41 53.95
CA ALA A 249 11.23 35.42 55.06
C ALA A 249 10.83 36.96 54.79
N ALA A 250 9.61 37.41 55.23
CA ALA A 250 7.35 39.22 54.94
C ALA A 250 5.77 38.91 55.38
N TYR A 251 5.07 39.78 56.14
CA TYR A 251 3.58 39.88 56.22
C TYR A 251 2.82 39.12 57.33
N LYS A 252 1.96 39.88 58.03
CA LYS A 252 0.92 39.40 58.97
C LYS A 252 -0.26 38.73 58.24
N ASP A 253 0.03 37.71 57.45
CA ASP A 253 -1.01 36.97 56.73
C ASP A 253 -1.91 36.16 57.69
N ARG A 254 -3.21 36.12 57.37
CA ARG A 254 -4.24 35.30 58.02
C ARG A 254 -5.10 34.53 57.01
N SER A 255 -4.62 34.37 55.77
CA SER A 255 -5.29 33.62 54.69
C SER A 255 -5.75 32.21 55.06
N GLU A 256 -5.26 31.61 56.16
CA GLU A 256 -5.82 30.38 56.72
C GLU A 256 -7.25 30.49 57.24
N GLU A 257 -7.69 31.65 57.70
CA GLU A 257 -9.06 31.89 58.16
C GLU A 257 -10.03 31.85 56.95
N GLU A 258 -9.57 32.27 55.77
CA GLU A 258 -10.29 32.26 54.48
C GLU A 258 -10.07 30.98 53.65
N ARG A 259 -9.42 29.94 54.19
CA ARG A 259 -9.21 28.70 53.43
C ARG A 259 -10.52 28.00 53.09
N MET A 260 -10.60 27.55 51.85
CA MET A 260 -11.57 26.58 51.35
C MET A 260 -10.79 25.36 50.86
N THR A 261 -11.44 24.21 50.77
CA THR A 261 -10.84 22.98 50.25
C THR A 261 -10.54 23.09 48.76
N GLU A 262 -9.61 22.27 48.26
CA GLU A 262 -9.34 22.22 46.81
C GLU A 262 -10.61 21.83 46.03
N ALA A 263 -11.43 20.93 46.57
CA ALA A 263 -12.71 20.54 45.98
C ALA A 263 -13.77 21.66 45.94
N GLU A 264 -13.61 22.74 46.72
CA GLU A 264 -14.46 23.94 46.64
C GLU A 264 -13.87 25.02 45.71
N LYS A 265 -12.56 25.02 45.50
CA LYS A 265 -11.87 25.99 44.62
C LYS A 265 -11.70 25.52 43.17
N ASN A 266 -11.74 24.21 42.96
CA ASN A 266 -11.35 23.57 41.72
C ASN A 266 -12.54 22.75 41.18
N GLU A 267 -13.35 23.37 40.34
CA GLU A 267 -14.56 22.79 39.74
C GLU A 267 -14.28 21.45 39.02
N ARG A 268 -13.09 21.31 38.39
CA ARG A 268 -12.68 20.06 37.75
C ARG A 268 -12.46 18.95 38.77
N LEU A 269 -11.80 19.24 39.89
CA LEU A 269 -11.66 18.27 40.98
C LEU A 269 -13.03 17.94 41.60
N GLN A 270 -13.89 18.94 41.80
CA GLN A 270 -15.24 18.74 42.32
C GLN A 270 -16.04 17.78 41.44
N LYS A 271 -16.08 18.03 40.13
CA LYS A 271 -16.74 17.17 39.12
C LYS A 271 -16.14 15.75 39.10
N HIS A 272 -14.81 15.61 39.18
CA HIS A 272 -14.16 14.31 39.19
C HIS A 272 -14.46 13.51 40.48
N LEU A 273 -14.47 14.16 41.65
CA LEU A 273 -14.85 13.52 42.92
C LEU A 273 -16.33 13.11 42.94
N LEU A 274 -17.22 13.89 42.32
CA LEU A 274 -18.64 13.55 42.17
C LEU A 274 -18.83 12.34 41.22
N ALA A 275 -18.14 12.33 40.08
CA ALA A 275 -18.15 11.19 39.15
C ALA A 275 -17.64 9.90 39.82
N LEU A 276 -16.46 9.95 40.43
CA LEU A 276 -15.88 8.81 41.17
C LEU A 276 -16.80 8.33 42.30
N SER A 277 -17.48 9.25 43.01
CA SER A 277 -18.45 8.89 44.05
C SER A 277 -19.68 8.18 43.49
N SER A 278 -20.11 8.53 42.28
CA SER A 278 -21.23 7.89 41.58
C SER A 278 -20.84 6.52 41.00
N GLU A 279 -19.64 6.39 40.46
CA GLU A 279 -19.09 5.12 39.94
C GLU A 279 -18.92 4.10 41.07
N LEU A 280 -18.29 4.50 42.18
CA LEU A 280 -18.04 3.64 43.33
C LEU A 280 -19.31 3.30 44.15
N ALA A 281 -20.40 4.06 44.01
CA ALA A 281 -21.65 3.79 44.73
C ALA A 281 -22.22 2.40 44.43
N ASN A 282 -22.15 1.96 43.17
CA ASN A 282 -22.68 0.66 42.72
C ASN A 282 -21.87 -0.53 43.25
N ALA A 283 -20.60 -0.33 43.61
CA ALA A 283 -19.71 -1.36 44.13
C ALA A 283 -19.57 -1.32 45.67
N ARG A 284 -20.34 -0.46 46.35
CA ARG A 284 -20.17 -0.20 47.79
C ARG A 284 -20.87 -1.23 48.66
N ASP A 285 -20.08 -2.01 49.40
CA ASP A 285 -20.59 -2.83 50.50
C ASP A 285 -20.88 -1.97 51.74
N GLU A 286 -22.17 -1.71 51.98
CA GLU A 286 -22.66 -0.95 53.13
C GLU A 286 -22.28 -1.56 54.49
N ASN A 287 -22.13 -2.89 54.58
CA ASN A 287 -21.79 -3.58 55.83
C ASN A 287 -20.30 -3.46 56.19
N LYS A 288 -19.45 -3.00 55.26
CA LYS A 288 -18.01 -2.80 55.48
C LYS A 288 -17.63 -1.35 55.85
N LYS A 289 -18.62 -0.47 56.11
CA LYS A 289 -18.38 0.90 56.55
C LYS A 289 -17.66 0.94 57.91
N THR A 290 -16.54 1.64 57.97
CA THR A 290 -15.85 1.92 59.23
C THR A 290 -16.54 3.05 59.99
N VAL A 291 -16.22 3.20 61.28
CA VAL A 291 -16.67 4.34 62.10
C VAL A 291 -16.25 5.67 61.48
N ASN A 292 -15.06 5.73 60.85
CA ASN A 292 -14.58 6.93 60.17
C ASN A 292 -15.39 7.25 58.91
N ASP A 293 -15.87 6.25 58.16
CA ASP A 293 -16.73 6.46 56.99
C ASP A 293 -18.10 7.04 57.39
N MET A 294 -18.65 6.58 58.51
CA MET A 294 -19.92 7.09 59.05
C MET A 294 -19.77 8.54 59.53
N ILE A 295 -18.71 8.83 60.29
CA ILE A 295 -18.38 10.20 60.73
C ILE A 295 -18.11 11.11 59.53
N HIS A 296 -17.41 10.63 58.50
CA HIS A 296 -17.18 11.42 57.28
C HIS A 296 -18.48 11.71 56.53
N ALA A 297 -19.35 10.70 56.35
CA ALA A 297 -20.64 10.87 55.70
C ALA A 297 -21.57 11.86 56.46
N GLU A 298 -21.57 11.83 57.80
CA GLU A 298 -22.34 12.78 58.62
C GLU A 298 -21.77 14.21 58.54
N ASN A 299 -20.44 14.36 58.47
CA ASN A 299 -19.82 15.67 58.23
C ASN A 299 -20.19 16.22 56.85
N MET A 300 -20.06 15.42 55.79
CA MET A 300 -20.43 15.80 54.43
C MET A 300 -21.93 16.14 54.31
N LYS A 301 -22.82 15.34 54.91
CA LYS A 301 -24.27 15.60 54.96
C LYS A 301 -24.62 16.91 55.66
N ALA A 302 -23.83 17.30 56.66
CA ALA A 302 -23.97 18.56 57.38
C ALA A 302 -23.18 19.73 56.73
N GLY A 303 -22.61 19.56 55.53
CA GLY A 303 -21.81 20.58 54.84
C GLY A 303 -20.48 20.93 55.53
N ARG A 304 -20.03 20.13 56.51
CA ARG A 304 -18.82 20.34 57.29
C ARG A 304 -17.59 19.83 56.54
N ASP A 305 -16.64 20.73 56.29
CA ASP A 305 -15.29 20.42 55.83
C ASP A 305 -14.22 20.86 56.85
N LYS A 306 -12.98 20.45 56.60
CA LYS A 306 -11.80 20.75 57.44
C LYS A 306 -11.67 22.23 57.83
N TYR A 307 -11.91 23.17 56.92
CA TYR A 307 -11.75 24.60 57.15
C TYR A 307 -13.00 25.25 57.73
N LYS A 308 -14.22 24.85 57.33
CA LYS A 308 -15.46 25.29 58.02
C LYS A 308 -15.46 24.85 59.48
N THR A 309 -15.13 23.60 59.78
CA THR A 309 -15.02 23.10 61.17
C THR A 309 -13.90 23.80 61.93
N LEU A 310 -12.72 24.05 61.31
CA LEU A 310 -11.64 24.83 61.94
C LEU A 310 -12.04 26.28 62.25
N ARG A 311 -12.88 26.93 61.42
CA ARG A 311 -13.47 28.24 61.75
C ARG A 311 -14.43 28.13 62.94
N GLN A 312 -15.34 27.16 62.90
CA GLN A 312 -16.36 26.96 63.94
C GLN A 312 -15.73 26.75 65.33
N ILE A 313 -14.79 25.81 65.49
CA ILE A 313 -14.14 25.52 66.78
C ILE A 313 -13.11 26.58 67.22
N ARG A 314 -12.91 27.65 66.44
CA ARG A 314 -12.09 28.81 66.77
C ARG A 314 -12.91 30.08 67.02
N SER A 315 -14.22 30.03 66.79
CA SER A 315 -15.15 31.10 67.15
C SER A 315 -15.19 31.32 68.68
N GLY A 316 -15.79 32.42 69.12
CA GLY A 316 -15.76 32.79 70.53
C GLY A 316 -14.36 33.23 71.01
N ASN A 317 -14.33 33.78 72.23
CA ASN A 317 -13.09 34.28 72.83
C ASN A 317 -12.26 33.12 73.43
N THR A 318 -10.98 33.38 73.73
CA THR A 318 -10.07 32.35 74.25
C THR A 318 -10.53 31.75 75.59
N LYS A 319 -11.16 32.53 76.48
CA LYS A 319 -11.68 31.99 77.76
C LYS A 319 -12.82 31.02 77.49
N GLN A 320 -13.80 31.41 76.68
CA GLN A 320 -14.94 30.55 76.33
C GLN A 320 -14.50 29.17 75.81
N ARG A 321 -13.54 29.12 74.88
CA ARG A 321 -13.02 27.85 74.34
C ARG A 321 -12.14 27.04 75.31
N ILE A 322 -11.74 27.62 76.44
CA ILE A 322 -11.13 26.89 77.56
C ILE A 322 -12.25 26.38 78.48
N ASP A 323 -13.21 27.24 78.84
CA ASP A 323 -14.40 26.87 79.64
C ASP A 323 -15.15 25.69 79.00
N GLU A 324 -15.33 25.69 77.67
CA GLU A 324 -15.95 24.60 76.90
C GLU A 324 -15.15 23.29 76.96
N PHE A 325 -13.81 23.35 77.06
CA PHE A 325 -12.95 22.16 77.13
C PHE A 325 -12.90 21.56 78.54
N GLU A 326 -12.87 22.38 79.59
CA GLU A 326 -12.91 21.92 80.99
C GLU A 326 -14.29 21.32 81.37
N CYS A 327 -15.27 21.37 80.45
CA CYS A 327 -16.61 20.76 80.58
C CYS A 327 -16.78 19.45 79.78
N MET A 328 -15.72 18.88 79.18
CA MET A 328 -15.74 17.64 78.37
C MET A 328 -15.17 16.42 79.10
#